data_AF-A0A3P8TQJ3-F1
#
_entry.id   AF-A0A3P8TQJ3-F1
#
_cell.length_a   1.000
_cell.length_b   1.000
_cell.length_c   1.000
_cell.angle_alpha   90.00
_cell.angle_beta   90.00
_cell.angle_gamma   90.00
#
_symmetry.space_group_name_H-M   'P 1'
#
loop_
_entity.id
_entity.type
_entity.pdbx_description
1 polymer ?
#
loop_
_entity_poly.entity_id
_entity_poly.type
_entity_poly.pdbx_seq_one_letter_code
_entity_poly.pdbx_strand_id
1 'polypeptide(L)'
;MAFTGKYELESQENYVEFLEAIGLLSAKTDHKVVTEVAQDGNNFTWMQTIPNWTWSNKFTVGQECELATMTGSKFRAPVTMEGGKISIQFPQYHFTAEISNGKLVMTCVTPGEKGVTFKRINKRI
;
A
#
# COMPACT_ATOMS: atom_id res chain seq x y z
N MET A 1 -3.58 -9.59 -15.90
CA MET A 1 -2.98 -8.39 -15.27
C MET A 1 -2.13 -8.83 -14.09
N ALA A 2 -0.95 -8.24 -13.90
CA ALA A 2 0.04 -8.76 -12.95
C ALA A 2 -0.43 -8.65 -11.48
N PHE A 3 -1.13 -7.57 -11.15
CA PHE A 3 -1.56 -7.30 -9.78
C PHE A 3 -2.85 -8.02 -9.40
N THR A 4 -3.71 -8.42 -10.35
CA THR A 4 -5.03 -8.96 -10.04
C THR A 4 -4.96 -10.26 -9.23
N GLY A 5 -5.49 -10.23 -8.01
CA GLY A 5 -5.53 -11.38 -7.10
C GLY A 5 -5.76 -11.00 -5.64
N LYS A 6 -5.91 -12.02 -4.80
CA LYS A 6 -5.91 -11.91 -3.35
C LYS A 6 -4.52 -12.24 -2.82
N TYR A 7 -4.06 -11.46 -1.84
CA TYR A 7 -2.77 -11.61 -1.20
C TYR A 7 -2.95 -11.56 0.31
N GLU A 8 -2.26 -12.43 1.04
CA GLU A 8 -2.18 -12.42 2.50
C GLU A 8 -0.80 -11.90 2.91
N LEU A 9 -0.75 -11.06 3.95
CA LEU A 9 0.48 -10.65 4.60
C LEU A 9 1.36 -11.87 4.94
N GLU A 10 2.55 -11.92 4.36
CA GLU A 10 3.55 -12.96 4.60
C GLU A 10 4.63 -12.46 5.55
N SER A 11 5.17 -11.27 5.29
CA SER A 11 6.18 -10.63 6.14
C SER A 11 6.13 -9.11 6.02
N GLN A 12 6.65 -8.44 7.06
CA GLN A 12 6.80 -7.00 7.09
C GLN A 12 8.05 -6.60 7.87
N GLU A 13 8.76 -5.60 7.36
CA GLU A 13 10.05 -5.11 7.86
C GLU A 13 9.88 -3.63 8.23
N ASN A 14 10.47 -3.21 9.35
CA ASN A 14 10.47 -1.82 9.86
C ASN A 14 9.07 -1.22 10.07
N TYR A 15 8.07 -2.06 10.33
CA TYR A 15 6.68 -1.65 10.52
C TYR A 15 6.49 -0.69 11.69
N VAL A 16 7.09 -0.99 12.85
CA VAL A 16 6.95 -0.17 14.05
C VAL A 16 7.64 1.18 13.87
N GLU A 17 8.89 1.17 13.39
CA GLU A 17 9.66 2.40 13.13
C GLU A 17 8.96 3.32 12.12
N PHE A 18 8.35 2.73 11.08
CA PHE A 18 7.61 3.51 10.09
C PHE A 18 6.35 4.13 10.67
N LEU A 19 5.56 3.34 11.43
CA LEU A 19 4.38 3.85 12.10
C LEU A 19 4.72 4.95 13.11
N GLU A 20 5.84 4.84 13.81
CA GLU A 20 6.35 5.87 14.71
C GLU A 20 6.74 7.14 13.95
N ALA A 21 7.47 7.00 12.83
CA ALA A 21 7.89 8.12 12.00
C ALA A 21 6.72 8.92 11.41
N ILE A 22 5.59 8.26 11.09
CA ILE A 22 4.37 8.92 10.58
C ILE A 22 3.34 9.20 11.68
N GLY A 23 3.63 8.91 12.94
CA GLY A 23 2.72 9.13 14.06
C GLY A 23 1.45 8.27 14.05
N LEU A 24 1.45 7.12 13.36
CA LEU A 24 0.33 6.17 13.27
C LEU A 24 0.53 4.90 14.11
N LEU A 25 1.29 4.97 15.20
CA LEU A 25 1.49 3.85 16.13
C LEU A 25 0.16 3.26 16.64
N SER A 26 -0.88 4.07 16.81
CA SER A 26 -2.23 3.63 17.20
C SER A 26 -2.91 2.75 16.15
N ALA A 27 -2.47 2.83 14.90
CA ALA A 27 -2.97 2.04 13.78
C ALA A 27 -2.20 0.71 13.62
N LYS A 28 -1.26 0.40 14.53
CA LYS A 28 -0.52 -0.85 14.53
C LYS A 28 -1.49 -2.02 14.61
N THR A 29 -1.40 -2.93 13.64
CA THR A 29 -2.11 -4.21 13.67
C THR A 29 -1.12 -5.36 13.61
N ASP A 30 -1.26 -6.28 14.56
CA ASP A 30 -0.54 -7.56 14.58
C ASP A 30 -1.30 -8.63 13.77
N HIS A 31 -2.46 -8.29 13.21
CA HIS A 31 -3.24 -9.19 12.38
C HIS A 31 -2.74 -9.23 10.93
N LYS A 32 -2.90 -10.40 10.30
CA LYS A 32 -2.64 -10.56 8.87
C LYS A 32 -3.60 -9.70 8.05
N VAL A 33 -3.04 -8.79 7.27
CA VAL A 33 -3.80 -7.99 6.31
C VAL A 33 -3.99 -8.81 5.04
N VAL A 34 -5.23 -8.98 4.60
CA VAL A 34 -5.55 -9.54 3.28
C VAL A 34 -5.74 -8.38 2.32
N THR A 35 -4.94 -8.33 1.28
CA THR A 35 -5.03 -7.34 0.21
C THR A 35 -5.60 -7.99 -1.04
N GLU A 36 -6.73 -7.51 -1.52
CA GLU A 36 -7.28 -7.87 -2.83
C GLU A 36 -7.04 -6.71 -3.79
N VAL A 37 -6.44 -7.02 -4.94
CA VAL A 37 -6.23 -6.03 -6.00
C VAL A 37 -6.99 -6.50 -7.23
N ALA A 38 -7.84 -5.63 -7.76
CA ALA A 38 -8.47 -5.80 -9.06
C ALA A 38 -7.92 -4.71 -10.00
N GLN A 39 -7.14 -5.14 -10.99
CA GLN A 39 -6.67 -4.28 -12.05
C GLN A 39 -7.62 -4.42 -13.26
N ASP A 40 -7.98 -3.29 -13.85
CA ASP A 40 -8.74 -3.15 -15.10
C ASP A 40 -8.07 -2.07 -15.97
N GLY A 41 -7.08 -2.48 -16.77
CA GLY A 41 -6.23 -1.59 -17.56
C GLY A 41 -5.41 -0.67 -16.64
N ASN A 42 -5.77 0.61 -16.64
CA ASN A 42 -5.19 1.65 -15.79
C ASN A 42 -5.98 1.87 -14.48
N ASN A 43 -7.16 1.28 -14.35
CA ASN A 43 -7.98 1.37 -13.14
C ASN A 43 -7.59 0.27 -12.17
N PHE A 44 -7.41 0.62 -10.91
CA PHE A 44 -7.08 -0.30 -9.83
C PHE A 44 -8.10 -0.12 -8.71
N THR A 45 -8.62 -1.25 -8.24
CA THR A 45 -9.36 -1.33 -6.98
C THR A 45 -8.50 -2.11 -6.01
N TRP A 46 -8.10 -1.45 -4.94
CA TRP A 46 -7.23 -1.98 -3.90
C TRP A 46 -8.00 -2.08 -2.60
N MET A 47 -8.37 -3.29 -2.22
CA MET A 47 -9.11 -3.57 -1.01
C MET A 47 -8.17 -4.20 0.02
N GLN A 48 -8.18 -3.69 1.23
CA GLN A 48 -7.45 -4.25 2.35
C GLN A 48 -8.43 -4.61 3.45
N THR A 49 -8.33 -5.85 3.91
CA THR A 49 -9.19 -6.47 4.92
C THR A 49 -8.31 -6.84 6.09
N ILE A 50 -8.64 -6.31 7.27
CA ILE A 50 -8.15 -6.79 8.55
C ILE A 50 -9.34 -7.33 9.36
N PRO A 51 -9.13 -8.19 10.37
CA PRO A 51 -10.24 -8.86 11.07
C PRO A 51 -11.35 -7.94 11.59
N ASN A 52 -11.01 -6.69 11.93
CA ASN A 52 -11.94 -5.72 12.52
C ASN A 52 -12.32 -4.57 11.58
N TRP A 53 -11.72 -4.48 10.38
CA TRP A 53 -11.88 -3.32 9.50
C TRP A 53 -11.56 -3.66 8.05
N THR A 54 -12.31 -3.10 7.10
CA THR A 54 -12.04 -3.28 5.67
C THR A 54 -12.14 -1.92 5.00
N TRP A 55 -11.17 -1.61 4.14
CA TRP A 55 -11.16 -0.38 3.35
C TRP A 55 -10.79 -0.67 1.90
N SER A 56 -11.34 0.13 0.99
CA SER A 56 -11.09 0.01 -0.45
C SER A 56 -10.70 1.36 -1.04
N ASN A 57 -9.62 1.36 -1.82
CA ASN A 57 -9.14 2.49 -2.59
C ASN A 57 -9.32 2.21 -4.07
N LYS A 58 -9.90 3.16 -4.80
CA LYS A 58 -10.03 3.09 -6.25
C LYS A 58 -9.21 4.21 -6.86
N PHE A 59 -8.29 3.87 -7.74
CA PHE A 59 -7.41 4.82 -8.37
C PHE A 59 -7.09 4.45 -9.81
N THR A 60 -6.79 5.45 -10.62
CA THR A 60 -6.45 5.33 -12.02
C THR A 60 -5.01 5.81 -12.21
N VAL A 61 -4.18 4.95 -12.77
CA VAL A 61 -2.79 5.28 -13.11
C VAL A 61 -2.76 6.40 -14.16
N GLY A 62 -1.90 7.39 -13.92
CA GLY A 62 -1.74 8.58 -14.75
C GLY A 62 -2.67 9.74 -14.35
N GLN A 63 -3.45 9.61 -13.28
CA GLN A 63 -4.37 10.64 -12.80
C GLN A 63 -4.24 10.86 -11.29
N GLU A 64 -4.67 12.04 -10.84
CA GLU A 64 -4.85 12.32 -9.42
C GLU A 64 -6.13 11.64 -8.92
N CYS A 65 -6.00 10.80 -7.90
CA CYS A 65 -7.10 10.02 -7.35
C CYS A 65 -7.28 10.29 -5.86
N GLU A 66 -8.52 10.25 -5.38
CA GLU A 66 -8.84 10.29 -3.97
C GLU A 66 -8.58 8.92 -3.33
N LEU A 67 -7.66 8.87 -2.37
CA LEU A 67 -7.26 7.71 -1.62
C LEU A 67 -7.62 7.91 -0.15
N ALA A 68 -8.08 6.86 0.49
CA ALA A 68 -8.31 6.76 1.92
C ALA A 68 -7.16 6.00 2.60
N THR A 69 -6.68 6.58 3.68
CA THR A 69 -5.75 5.93 4.61
C THR A 69 -6.50 4.99 5.55
N MET A 70 -5.77 4.12 6.26
CA MET A 70 -6.34 3.19 7.23
C MET A 70 -7.05 3.88 8.40
N THR A 71 -6.75 5.16 8.68
CA THR A 71 -7.43 5.96 9.70
C THR A 71 -8.74 6.58 9.22
N GLY A 72 -9.12 6.37 7.95
CA GLY A 72 -10.31 6.97 7.32
C GLY A 72 -10.06 8.37 6.73
N SER A 73 -8.87 8.95 6.92
CA SER A 73 -8.51 10.23 6.30
C SER A 73 -8.35 10.05 4.79
N LYS A 74 -9.03 10.90 4.02
CA LYS A 74 -8.95 10.94 2.56
C LYS A 74 -7.98 12.03 2.12
N PHE A 75 -7.23 11.75 1.06
CA PHE A 75 -6.31 12.70 0.43
C PHE A 75 -6.28 12.42 -1.07
N ARG A 76 -5.79 13.38 -1.86
CA ARG A 76 -5.60 13.21 -3.29
C ARG A 76 -4.13 13.08 -3.61
N ALA A 77 -3.78 12.11 -4.44
CA ALA A 77 -2.42 11.94 -4.92
C ALA A 77 -2.40 11.43 -6.36
N PRO A 78 -1.41 11.86 -7.15
CA PRO A 78 -1.15 11.28 -8.46
C PRO A 78 -0.67 9.84 -8.29
N VAL A 79 -1.28 8.92 -9.03
CA VAL A 79 -0.80 7.54 -9.12
C VAL A 79 -0.03 7.38 -10.42
N THR A 80 1.21 6.95 -10.36
CA THR A 80 2.03 6.64 -11.53
C THR A 80 2.38 5.15 -11.55
N MET A 81 2.72 4.64 -12.72
CA MET A 81 3.16 3.26 -12.89
C MET A 81 4.30 3.21 -13.91
N GLU A 82 5.46 2.74 -13.48
CA GLU A 82 6.65 2.60 -14.33
C GLU A 82 7.19 1.18 -14.23
N GLY A 83 7.42 0.52 -15.36
CA GLY A 83 8.01 -0.83 -15.38
C GLY A 83 7.23 -1.90 -14.62
N GLY A 84 5.91 -1.73 -14.43
CA GLY A 84 5.11 -2.66 -13.62
C GLY A 84 5.08 -2.34 -12.13
N LYS A 85 5.67 -1.21 -11.70
CA LYS A 85 5.68 -0.73 -10.33
C LYS A 85 4.80 0.50 -10.19
N ILE A 86 3.80 0.42 -9.32
CA ILE A 86 2.94 1.53 -8.94
C ILE A 86 3.72 2.43 -7.97
N SER A 87 3.61 3.74 -8.14
CA SER A 87 4.17 4.74 -7.24
C SER A 87 3.10 5.78 -6.90
N ILE A 88 2.97 6.11 -5.62
CA ILE A 88 1.99 7.05 -5.09
C ILE A 88 2.71 7.97 -4.11
N GLN A 89 2.64 9.26 -4.38
CA GLN A 89 3.18 10.28 -3.51
C GLN A 89 2.20 10.60 -2.38
N PHE A 90 2.41 10.08 -1.18
CA PHE A 90 1.68 10.57 -0.01
C PHE A 90 2.39 11.80 0.57
N PRO A 91 1.66 12.68 1.29
CA PRO A 91 2.27 13.82 1.97
C PRO A 91 3.31 13.40 3.02
N GLN A 92 3.10 12.23 3.65
CA GLN A 92 3.92 11.72 4.76
C GLN A 92 4.97 10.69 4.32
N TYR A 93 4.80 10.04 3.16
CA TYR A 93 5.70 8.99 2.66
C TYR A 93 5.52 8.75 1.17
N HIS A 94 6.48 8.07 0.55
CA HIS A 94 6.35 7.58 -0.82
C HIS A 94 5.94 6.13 -0.76
N PHE A 95 4.78 5.80 -1.32
CA PHE A 95 4.30 4.42 -1.42
C PHE A 95 4.64 3.87 -2.80
N THR A 96 5.19 2.67 -2.84
CA THR A 96 5.39 1.94 -4.09
C THR A 96 4.92 0.51 -3.96
N ALA A 97 4.42 -0.07 -5.04
CA ALA A 97 3.99 -1.46 -5.06
C ALA A 97 4.35 -2.15 -6.37
N GLU A 98 4.86 -3.37 -6.28
CA GLU A 98 5.27 -4.18 -7.41
C GLU A 98 4.99 -5.66 -7.16
N ILE A 99 4.84 -6.42 -8.24
CA ILE A 99 4.77 -7.88 -8.18
C ILE A 99 6.16 -8.43 -8.41
N SER A 100 6.73 -9.08 -7.40
CA SER A 100 8.06 -9.69 -7.45
C SER A 100 7.93 -11.17 -7.11
N ASN A 101 8.38 -12.05 -8.01
CA ASN A 101 8.26 -13.52 -7.87
C ASN A 101 6.83 -14.00 -7.52
N GLY A 102 5.80 -13.36 -8.09
CA GLY A 102 4.40 -13.69 -7.82
C GLY A 102 3.88 -13.23 -6.45
N LYS A 103 4.66 -12.45 -5.69
CA LYS A 103 4.29 -11.84 -4.42
C LYS A 103 4.10 -10.34 -4.58
N LEU A 104 3.14 -9.78 -3.86
CA LEU A 104 2.88 -8.35 -3.83
C LEU A 104 3.80 -7.69 -2.80
N VAL A 105 4.79 -6.96 -3.29
CA VAL A 105 5.76 -6.22 -2.47
C VAL A 105 5.33 -4.76 -2.44
N MET A 106 5.02 -4.26 -1.25
CA MET A 106 4.70 -2.86 -0.99
C MET A 106 5.86 -2.24 -0.21
N THR A 107 6.32 -1.07 -0.62
CA THR A 107 7.40 -0.35 0.06
C THR A 107 6.95 1.07 0.34
N CYS A 108 7.03 1.50 1.60
CA CYS A 108 6.78 2.87 2.01
C CYS A 108 8.07 3.51 2.51
N VAL A 109 8.43 4.68 2.00
CA VAL A 109 9.65 5.40 2.40
C VAL A 109 9.25 6.77 2.94
N THR A 110 9.57 7.06 4.20
CA THR A 110 9.37 8.41 4.75
C THR A 110 10.45 9.37 4.25
N PRO A 111 10.12 10.64 3.96
CA PRO A 111 11.11 11.65 3.58
C PRO A 111 11.94 12.09 4.80
N GLY A 112 13.22 12.44 4.57
CA GLY A 112 14.13 12.99 5.59
C GLY A 112 15.44 12.20 5.73
N GLU A 113 16.42 12.76 6.45
CA GLU A 113 17.73 12.14 6.69
C GLU A 113 17.65 10.83 7.51
N LYS A 114 16.57 10.67 8.30
CA LYS A 114 16.22 9.44 9.02
C LYS A 114 15.04 8.72 8.38
N GLY A 115 14.94 8.77 7.05
CA GLY A 115 13.86 8.11 6.32
C GLY A 115 13.78 6.63 6.65
N VAL A 116 12.61 6.17 7.09
CA VAL A 116 12.34 4.77 7.39
C VAL A 116 11.77 4.12 6.15
N THR A 117 12.35 2.97 5.78
CA THR A 117 11.84 2.14 4.68
C THR A 117 11.07 0.97 5.26
N PHE A 118 9.75 1.06 5.21
CA PHE A 118 8.86 -0.06 5.51
C PHE A 118 8.67 -0.91 4.28
N LYS A 119 8.83 -2.22 4.42
CA LYS A 119 8.59 -3.18 3.35
C LYS A 119 7.59 -4.23 3.81
N ARG A 120 6.61 -4.52 2.97
CA ARG A 120 5.58 -5.53 3.22
C ARG A 120 5.48 -6.47 2.04
N ILE A 121 5.62 -7.75 2.31
CA ILE A 121 5.53 -8.82 1.32
C ILE A 121 4.24 -9.59 1.58
N ASN A 122 3.42 -9.73 0.54
CA ASN A 122 2.15 -10.44 0.61
C ASN A 122 2.20 -11.58 -0.40
N LYS A 123 1.96 -12.81 0.08
CA LYS A 123 1.88 -13.99 -0.76
C LYS A 123 0.49 -14.06 -1.38
N ARG A 124 0.40 -14.52 -2.63
CA ARG A 124 -0.90 -14.76 -3.27
C ARG A 124 -1.60 -15.94 -2.58
N ILE A 125 -2.92 -15.82 -2.38
CA ILE A 125 -3.80 -16.88 -1.84
C ILE A 125 -4.89 -17.25 -2.83
#